data_AF-A0A2P2ITJ7-F1
#
_entry.id   AF-A0A2P2ITJ7-F1
#
_cell.length_a   1.000
_cell.length_b   1.000
_cell.length_c   1.000
_cell.angle_alpha   90.00
_cell.angle_beta   90.00
_cell.angle_gamma   90.00
#
_symmetry.space_group_name_H-M   'P 1'
#
loop_
_entity.id
_entity.type
_entity.pdbx_description
1 polymer ?
#
loop_
_entity_poly.entity_id
_entity_poly.type
_entity_poly.pdbx_seq_one_letter_code
_entity_poly.pdbx_strand_id
1 'polypeptide(L)' 'MREPEFLQTLHFNALRLDDGSVVNMSVPIVLAIDDLQKQRIGESKRVALVDSDDNTVAILNE' A
#
# COMPACT_ATOMS: atom_id res chain seq x y z
N MET A 1 -0.23 -0.51 -2.34
CA MET A 1 0.93 -0.85 -3.21
C MET A 1 2.21 -0.64 -2.43
N ARG A 2 3.21 -1.50 -2.63
CA ARG A 2 4.59 -1.29 -2.18
C ARG A 2 5.34 -0.38 -3.14
N GLU A 3 6.51 0.11 -2.74
CA GLU A 3 7.32 1.03 -3.55
C GLU A 3 7.61 0.52 -4.98
N PRO A 4 8.02 -0.75 -5.22
CA PRO A 4 8.27 -1.23 -6.58
C PRO A 4 7.01 -1.26 -7.46
N GLU A 5 5.84 -1.52 -6.89
CA GLU A 5 4.56 -1.55 -7.61
C GLU A 5 4.10 -0.12 -7.95
N PHE A 6 4.30 0.80 -7.01
CA PHE A 6 3.98 2.22 -7.18
C PHE A 6 4.79 2.83 -8.33
N LEU A 7 6.10 2.57 -8.36
CA LEU A 7 6.98 3.03 -9.45
C LEU A 7 6.57 2.44 -10.81
N GLN A 8 6.27 1.14 -10.86
CA GLN A 8 5.82 0.50 -12.09
C GLN A 8 4.49 1.07 -12.60
N THR A 9 3.56 1.33 -11.68
CA THR A 9 2.26 1.96 -12.00
C THR A 9 2.47 3.36 -12.58
N LEU A 10 3.31 4.20 -11.95
CA LEU A 10 3.56 5.57 -12.42
C LEU A 10 4.29 5.64 -13.76
N HIS A 11 5.28 4.77 -13.97
CA HIS A 11 6.15 4.84 -15.15
C HIS A 11 5.64 4.03 -16.35
N PHE A 12 4.92 2.93 -16.11
CA PHE A 12 4.57 1.97 -17.16
C PHE A 12 3.08 1.70 -17.29
N ASN A 13 2.24 2.20 -16.37
CA ASN A 13 0.81 1.86 -16.30
C ASN A 13 0.56 0.34 -16.26
N ALA A 14 1.51 -0.42 -15.71
CA ALA A 14 1.49 -1.87 -15.69
C ALA A 14 2.27 -2.43 -14.51
N LEU A 15 1.98 -3.68 -14.11
CA LEU A 15 2.74 -4.43 -13.11
C LEU A 15 3.26 -5.73 -13.70
N ARG A 16 4.51 -6.07 -13.40
CA ARG A 16 5.10 -7.37 -13.70
C ARG A 16 4.83 -8.35 -12.56
N LEU A 17 4.21 -9.49 -12.89
CA LEU A 17 3.94 -10.58 -11.94
C LEU A 17 5.15 -11.52 -11.81
N ASP A 18 5.13 -12.39 -10.80
CA ASP A 18 6.21 -13.35 -10.50
C ASP A 18 6.43 -14.36 -11.64
N ASP A 19 5.39 -14.67 -12.41
CA ASP A 19 5.45 -15.51 -13.61
C ASP A 19 6.02 -14.76 -14.84
N GLY A 20 6.36 -13.48 -14.68
CA GLY A 20 6.89 -12.61 -15.72
C GLY A 20 5.83 -11.99 -16.63
N SER A 21 4.55 -12.32 -16.46
CA SER A 21 3.46 -11.68 -17.19
C SER A 21 3.26 -10.22 -16.76
N VAL A 22 2.56 -9.46 -17.60
CA VAL A 22 2.30 -8.04 -17.37
C VAL A 22 0.80 -7.80 -17.36
N VAL A 23 0.31 -7.17 -16.30
CA VAL A 23 -1.10 -6.79 -16.16
C VAL A 23 -1.24 -5.27 -16.17
N ASN A 24 -2.39 -4.79 -16.65
CA ASN A 24 -2.69 -3.37 -16.62
C ASN A 24 -2.87 -2.89 -15.18
N MET A 25 -2.16 -1.81 -14.84
CA MET A 25 -2.32 -1.09 -13.59
C MET A 25 -1.91 0.36 -13.81
N SER A 26 -2.86 1.21 -14.21
CA SER A 26 -2.59 2.59 -14.63
C SER A 26 -2.82 3.65 -13.55
N VAL A 27 -3.28 3.24 -12.37
CA VAL A 27 -3.61 4.16 -11.27
C VAL A 27 -3.02 3.66 -9.95
N PRO A 28 -2.31 4.50 -9.19
CA PRO A 28 -1.81 4.12 -7.87
C PRO A 28 -2.93 3.89 -6.87
N ILE A 29 -2.91 2.73 -6.20
CA ILE A 29 -3.76 2.40 -5.05
C ILE A 29 -2.87 2.36 -3.80
N VAL A 30 -2.78 3.50 -3.13
CA VAL A 30 -1.89 3.74 -1.98
C VAL A 30 -2.65 4.36 -0.82
N LEU A 31 -2.15 4.12 0.40
CA LEU A 31 -2.64 4.74 1.61
C LEU A 31 -1.57 5.71 2.11
N ALA A 32 -1.88 7.01 2.05
CA ALA A 32 -1.00 8.04 2.59
C ALA A 32 -1.15 8.10 4.12
N ILE A 33 -0.04 8.35 4.81
CA ILE A 33 0.03 8.59 6.25
C ILE A 33 0.89 9.83 6.51
N ASP A 34 0.67 10.48 7.63
CA ASP A 34 1.50 11.59 8.09
C ASP A 34 2.74 11.12 8.88
N ASP A 35 3.63 12.05 9.21
CA ASP A 35 4.87 11.75 9.94
C ASP A 35 4.61 11.25 11.37
N LEU A 36 3.56 11.73 12.03
CA LEU A 36 3.21 11.30 13.38
C LEU A 36 2.69 9.87 13.38
N GLN A 37 1.84 9.51 12.42
CA GLN A 37 1.35 8.15 12.19
C GLN A 37 2.51 7.22 11.87
N LYS A 38 3.42 7.62 10.99
CA LYS A 38 4.63 6.86 10.66
C LYS A 38 5.49 6.59 11.89
N GLN A 39 5.72 7.60 12.73
CA GLN A 39 6.45 7.44 13.99
C GLN A 39 5.73 6.52 14.98
N ARG A 40 4.40 6.62 15.08
CA ARG A 40 3.57 5.77 15.96
C ARG A 40 3.60 4.30 15.56
N ILE A 41 3.66 4.00 14.26
CA ILE A 41 3.74 2.62 13.76
C ILE A 41 5.09 1.98 14.12
N GLY A 42 6.18 2.75 14.06
CA GLY A 42 7.52 2.29 14.43
C GLY A 42 7.94 1.06 13.62
N GLU A 43 8.37 0.00 14.31
CA GLU A 43 8.81 -1.27 13.72
C GLU A 43 7.68 -2.32 13.63
N SER A 44 6.42 -1.93 13.86
CA SER A 44 5.30 -2.88 13.78
C SER A 44 5.09 -3.36 12.35
N LYS A 45 5.12 -4.68 12.16
CA LYS A 45 4.85 -5.35 10.87
C LYS A 45 3.35 -5.45 10.55
N ARG A 46 2.48 -5.03 11.47
CA ARG A 46 1.03 -5.14 11.36
C ARG A 46 0.36 -3.91 11.91
N VAL A 47 -0.57 -3.34 11.14
CA VAL A 47 -1.34 -2.17 11.53
C VAL A 47 -2.82 -2.41 11.28
N ALA A 48 -3.66 -1.97 12.22
CA ALA A 48 -5.12 -1.97 12.04
C ALA A 48 -5.55 -0.69 11.32
N LEU A 49 -6.45 -0.83 10.34
CA LEU A 49 -7.14 0.29 9.71
C LEU A 49 -8.50 0.46 10.39
N VAL A 50 -8.80 1.68 10.81
CA VAL A 50 -10.04 2.05 11.47
C VAL A 50 -10.85 3.01 10.60
N ASP A 51 -12.17 2.93 10.67
CA ASP A 51 -13.07 3.89 10.04
C ASP A 51 -13.27 5.15 10.92
N SER A 52 -14.17 6.04 10.51
CA SER A 52 -14.47 7.28 11.26
C SER A 52 -15.14 7.04 12.61
N ASP A 53 -15.73 5.86 12.82
CA ASP A 53 -16.41 5.46 14.05
C ASP A 53 -15.51 4.60 14.96
N ASP A 54 -14.21 4.56 14.65
CA ASP A 54 -13.18 3.78 15.35
C ASP A 54 -13.37 2.26 15.28
N ASN A 55 -14.17 1.78 14.32
CA ASN A 55 -14.32 0.34 14.07
C ASN A 55 -13.12 -0.16 13.25
N THR A 56 -12.54 -1.29 13.66
CA THR A 56 -11.49 -1.94 12.87
C THR A 56 -12.09 -2.55 11.61
N VAL A 57 -11.65 -2.09 10.44
CA VAL A 57 -12.16 -2.54 9.13
C VAL A 57 -11.17 -3.44 8.39
N ALA A 58 -9.87 -3.35 8.68
CA ALA A 58 -8.86 -4.19 8.05
C ALA A 58 -7.57 -4.27 8.88
N ILE A 59 -6.72 -5.23 8.53
CA ILE A 59 -5.34 -5.33 9.01
C ILE A 59 -4.42 -5.32 7.80
N LEU A 60 -3.47 -4.37 7.77
CA LEU A 60 -2.41 -4.34 6.79
C LEU A 60 -1.18 -5.04 7.38
N ASN A 61 -0.75 -6.12 6.72
CA ASN A 61 0.43 -6.90 7.07
C ASN A 61 1.60 -6.56 6.12
N GLU A 62 2.81 -6.68 6.63
CA GLU A 62 4.07 -6.59 5.86
C GLU A 62 4.19 -7.67 4.78
#